data_AF-G8LUB0-F1
#
_entry.id   AF-G8LUB0-F1
#
_cell.length_a   1.000
_cell.length_b   1.000
_cell.length_c   1.000
_cell.angle_alpha   90.00
_cell.angle_beta   90.00
_cell.angle_gamma   90.00
#
_symmetry.space_group_name_H-M   'P 1'
#
loop_
_entity.id
_entity.type
_entity.pdbx_description
1 polymer ?
#
loop_
_entity_poly.entity_id
_entity_poly.type
_entity_poly.pdbx_seq_one_letter_code
_entity_poly.pdbx_strand_id
1 'polypeptide(L)'
;MPEYIYKGKKYTQEEWYNEKKSFIEEIRLPNEFLIDPGLLKFTIIFDEGYSIAIEKFRELYYLIASARNCLINAFNKFCDSNTIDWDKENWPQLWERGEYLKNSIIWYTACEDYIYQIIWFAFDMGENRIRNWYEFENQLGEICYTNIKNKLKIKNTLEAQELLQYIDEYRFDDDVKYMRDELADRLKCRGNLYFEDLEYKKQHDYMRLDRDGKVIFNLNWVKPRVIDIDRTIELLKKVHIKLIDFGNKIKNFIDFENILGITEDGKINGNVFEDKKSYKKIIF
;
A
#
# COMPACT_ATOMS: atom_id res chain seq x y z
N MET A 1 -31.15 10.58 -24.86
CA MET A 1 -29.78 10.37 -24.32
C MET A 1 -29.68 8.91 -23.90
N PRO A 2 -28.55 8.22 -24.10
CA PRO A 2 -28.40 6.85 -23.60
C PRO A 2 -28.61 6.84 -22.09
N GLU A 3 -29.53 6.00 -21.62
CA GLU A 3 -29.78 5.79 -20.18
C GLU A 3 -28.92 4.62 -19.72
N TYR A 4 -28.04 4.87 -18.75
CA TYR A 4 -27.19 3.83 -18.17
C TYR A 4 -27.84 3.31 -16.88
N ILE A 5 -28.04 1.99 -16.74
CA ILE A 5 -28.67 1.39 -15.56
C ILE A 5 -27.63 0.55 -14.81
N TYR A 6 -27.42 0.84 -13.52
CA TYR A 6 -26.57 0.05 -12.64
C TYR A 6 -27.27 -0.22 -11.31
N LYS A 7 -27.39 -1.50 -10.91
CA LYS A 7 -28.10 -1.96 -9.70
C LYS A 7 -29.48 -1.28 -9.52
N GLY A 8 -30.24 -1.16 -10.61
CA GLY A 8 -31.58 -0.54 -10.61
C GLY A 8 -31.61 0.99 -10.56
N LYS A 9 -30.45 1.66 -10.43
CA LYS A 9 -30.34 3.12 -10.52
C LYS A 9 -30.06 3.54 -11.97
N LYS A 10 -30.86 4.49 -12.47
CA LYS A 10 -30.62 5.18 -13.73
C LYS A 10 -29.60 6.29 -13.55
N TYR A 11 -28.69 6.40 -14.48
CA TYR A 11 -27.63 7.40 -14.53
C TYR A 11 -27.73 8.21 -15.81
N THR A 12 -27.74 9.54 -15.67
CA THR A 12 -27.36 10.43 -16.77
C THR A 12 -25.85 10.45 -16.93
N GLN A 13 -25.38 10.83 -18.12
CA GLN A 13 -23.95 10.97 -18.39
C GLN A 13 -23.28 12.00 -17.48
N GLU A 14 -23.99 13.09 -17.15
CA GLU A 14 -23.50 14.14 -16.26
C GLU A 14 -23.39 13.66 -14.81
N GLU A 15 -24.41 12.97 -14.29
CA GLU A 15 -24.36 12.37 -12.95
C GLU A 15 -23.20 11.38 -12.83
N TRP A 16 -23.01 10.54 -13.85
CA TRP A 16 -21.90 9.58 -13.88
C TRP A 16 -20.54 10.28 -13.88
N TYR A 17 -20.37 11.29 -14.73
CA TYR A 17 -19.13 12.06 -14.81
C TYR A 17 -18.81 12.75 -13.48
N ASN A 18 -19.81 13.37 -12.85
CA ASN A 18 -19.65 14.05 -11.57
C ASN A 18 -19.35 13.08 -10.42
N GLU A 19 -19.98 11.91 -10.38
CA GLU A 19 -19.70 10.86 -9.38
C GLU A 19 -18.24 10.37 -9.51
N LYS A 20 -17.78 10.09 -10.74
CA LYS A 20 -16.39 9.70 -11.02
C LYS A 20 -15.39 10.80 -10.67
N LYS A 21 -15.71 12.06 -10.98
CA LYS A 21 -14.84 13.20 -10.67
C LYS A 21 -14.66 13.35 -9.15
N SER A 22 -15.75 13.32 -8.38
CA SER A 22 -15.70 13.37 -6.91
C SER A 22 -14.85 12.24 -6.35
N PHE A 23 -15.05 11.02 -6.85
CA PHE A 23 -14.27 9.86 -6.44
C PHE A 23 -12.76 10.06 -6.67
N ILE A 24 -12.37 10.54 -7.85
CA ILE A 24 -10.98 10.80 -8.25
C ILE A 24 -10.32 11.88 -7.37
N GLU A 25 -11.08 12.91 -6.97
CA GLU A 25 -10.64 13.99 -6.09
C GLU A 25 -10.39 13.50 -4.65
N GLU A 26 -11.21 12.58 -4.16
CA GLU A 26 -11.06 11.99 -2.81
C GLU A 26 -9.81 11.10 -2.67
N ILE A 27 -9.34 10.48 -3.76
CA ILE A 27 -8.11 9.67 -3.80
C ILE A 27 -6.94 10.45 -4.41
N ARG A 28 -6.60 11.60 -3.86
CA ARG A 28 -5.54 12.47 -4.41
C ARG A 28 -4.17 11.77 -4.48
N LEU A 29 -3.31 12.17 -5.42
CA LEU A 29 -1.91 11.73 -5.39
C LEU A 29 -1.11 12.51 -4.33
N PRO A 30 -0.18 11.85 -3.61
CA PRO A 30 0.65 12.51 -2.60
C PRO A 30 1.88 13.15 -3.26
N ASN A 31 1.69 14.28 -3.94
CA ASN A 31 2.81 15.00 -4.59
C ASN A 31 3.94 15.34 -3.61
N GLU A 32 3.62 15.45 -2.32
CA GLU A 32 4.58 15.66 -1.25
C GLU A 32 5.59 14.51 -1.04
N PHE A 33 5.38 13.34 -1.66
CA PHE A 33 6.35 12.23 -1.69
C PHE A 33 7.41 12.41 -2.78
N LEU A 34 7.20 13.33 -3.72
CA LEU A 34 8.20 13.72 -4.73
C LEU A 34 9.17 14.72 -4.11
N ILE A 35 10.11 14.20 -3.32
CA ILE A 35 11.13 14.98 -2.63
C ILE A 35 12.03 15.72 -3.64
N ASP A 36 12.52 16.90 -3.23
CA ASP A 36 13.34 17.78 -4.06
C ASP A 36 14.55 17.05 -4.69
N PRO A 37 14.76 17.14 -6.02
CA PRO A 37 15.90 16.51 -6.69
C PRO A 37 17.26 17.05 -6.24
N GLY A 38 17.33 18.29 -5.76
CA GLY A 38 18.54 18.86 -5.17
C GLY A 38 18.92 18.17 -3.87
N LEU A 39 17.93 17.93 -2.98
CA LEU A 39 18.13 17.17 -1.76
C LEU A 39 18.57 15.72 -2.03
N LEU A 40 17.99 15.06 -3.04
CA LEU A 40 18.44 13.74 -3.46
C LEU A 40 19.93 13.73 -3.85
N LYS A 41 20.35 14.64 -4.75
CA LYS A 41 21.75 14.76 -5.18
C LYS A 41 22.69 15.02 -4.00
N PHE A 42 22.22 15.80 -3.03
CA PHE A 42 22.95 16.07 -1.81
C PHE A 42 23.13 14.78 -0.99
N THR A 43 22.05 14.07 -0.69
CA THR A 43 22.09 12.83 0.13
C THR A 43 22.93 11.72 -0.48
N ILE A 44 23.04 11.61 -1.81
CA ILE A 44 23.93 10.62 -2.46
C ILE A 44 25.37 10.72 -1.97
N ILE A 45 25.84 11.93 -1.66
CA ILE A 45 27.23 12.18 -1.25
C ILE A 45 27.41 11.95 0.26
N PHE A 46 26.40 12.28 1.06
CA PHE A 46 26.54 12.41 2.51
C PHE A 46 25.83 11.31 3.32
N ASP A 47 24.73 10.75 2.82
CA ASP A 47 24.01 9.66 3.49
C ASP A 47 23.31 8.75 2.47
N GLU A 48 23.97 7.64 2.17
CA GLU A 48 23.51 6.60 1.25
C GLU A 48 22.12 6.06 1.65
N GLY A 49 21.84 5.93 2.95
CA GLY A 49 20.56 5.45 3.48
C GLY A 49 19.41 6.43 3.20
N TYR A 50 19.62 7.73 3.44
CA TYR A 50 18.67 8.77 3.07
C TYR A 50 18.48 8.84 1.56
N SER A 51 19.55 8.71 0.76
CA SER A 51 19.44 8.67 -0.70
C SER A 51 18.53 7.51 -1.16
N ILE A 52 18.70 6.32 -0.60
CA ILE A 52 17.85 5.16 -0.93
C ILE A 52 16.41 5.43 -0.46
N ALA A 53 16.22 5.95 0.76
CA ALA A 53 14.89 6.23 1.29
C ALA A 53 14.13 7.29 0.47
N ILE A 54 14.82 8.33 -0.01
CA ILE A 54 14.24 9.35 -0.90
C ILE A 54 13.80 8.72 -2.23
N GLU A 55 14.63 7.89 -2.85
CA GLU A 55 14.23 7.18 -4.07
C GLU A 55 13.05 6.24 -3.81
N LYS A 56 13.02 5.56 -2.67
CA LYS A 56 11.88 4.71 -2.29
C LYS A 56 10.59 5.49 -2.05
N PHE A 57 10.67 6.74 -1.57
CA PHE A 57 9.50 7.65 -1.52
C PHE A 57 8.98 8.01 -2.92
N ARG A 58 9.88 8.27 -3.88
CA ARG A 58 9.49 8.52 -5.27
C ARG A 58 8.83 7.29 -5.90
N GLU A 59 9.38 6.11 -5.65
CA GLU A 59 8.77 4.85 -6.11
C GLU A 59 7.43 4.58 -5.43
N LEU A 60 7.29 4.88 -4.13
CA LEU A 60 6.02 4.79 -3.41
C LEU A 60 4.95 5.68 -4.05
N TYR A 61 5.30 6.89 -4.51
CA TYR A 61 4.38 7.75 -5.27
C TYR A 61 3.86 7.05 -6.54
N TYR A 62 4.76 6.45 -7.35
CA TYR A 62 4.35 5.75 -8.57
C TYR A 62 3.55 4.48 -8.29
N LEU A 63 3.84 3.80 -7.19
CA LEU A 63 3.08 2.64 -6.74
C LEU A 63 1.65 3.03 -6.31
N ILE A 64 1.51 4.12 -5.55
CA ILE A 64 0.21 4.69 -5.19
C ILE A 64 -0.54 5.14 -6.44
N ALA A 65 0.13 5.76 -7.41
CA ALA A 65 -0.47 6.14 -8.68
C ALA A 65 -1.01 4.93 -9.46
N SER A 66 -0.27 3.82 -9.45
CA SER A 66 -0.71 2.56 -10.07
C SER A 66 -1.92 1.96 -9.33
N ALA A 67 -1.86 1.87 -8.00
CA ALA A 67 -2.97 1.38 -7.16
C ALA A 67 -4.25 2.21 -7.36
N ARG A 68 -4.10 3.53 -7.40
CA ARG A 68 -5.16 4.51 -7.66
C ARG A 68 -5.74 4.36 -9.05
N ASN A 69 -4.90 4.23 -10.08
CA ASN A 69 -5.38 4.04 -11.45
C ASN A 69 -6.22 2.76 -11.56
N CYS A 70 -5.77 1.65 -10.98
CA CYS A 70 -6.56 0.43 -10.89
C CYS A 70 -7.89 0.68 -10.16
N LEU A 71 -7.88 1.40 -9.04
CA LEU A 71 -9.11 1.70 -8.29
C LEU A 71 -10.12 2.53 -9.11
N ILE A 72 -9.64 3.53 -9.87
CA ILE A 72 -10.49 4.37 -10.73
C ILE A 72 -11.13 3.53 -11.85
N ASN A 73 -10.40 2.58 -12.42
CA ASN A 73 -10.94 1.68 -13.44
C ASN A 73 -11.91 0.66 -12.83
N ALA A 74 -11.66 0.16 -11.61
CA ALA A 74 -12.61 -0.65 -10.86
C ALA A 74 -13.90 0.11 -10.52
N PHE A 75 -13.81 1.42 -10.26
CA PHE A 75 -14.97 2.29 -10.05
C PHE A 75 -15.81 2.49 -11.33
N ASN A 76 -15.19 2.41 -12.51
CA ASN A 76 -15.83 2.72 -13.79
C ASN A 76 -16.92 1.70 -14.14
N LYS A 77 -18.20 2.02 -13.85
CA LYS A 77 -19.36 1.13 -14.03
C LYS A 77 -19.67 0.80 -15.48
N PHE A 78 -19.33 1.72 -16.39
CA PHE A 78 -19.64 1.63 -17.81
C PHE A 78 -18.33 1.74 -18.61
N CYS A 79 -17.96 0.66 -19.27
CA CYS A 79 -16.81 0.57 -20.16
C CYS A 79 -17.21 -0.22 -21.42
N ASP A 80 -16.67 0.20 -22.55
CA ASP A 80 -16.70 -0.56 -23.79
C ASP A 80 -15.66 -1.69 -23.68
N SER A 81 -16.00 -2.74 -22.94
CA SER A 81 -15.15 -3.92 -22.83
C SER A 81 -15.41 -4.86 -24.00
N ASN A 82 -14.48 -4.90 -24.95
CA ASN A 82 -14.40 -5.96 -25.98
C ASN A 82 -13.42 -7.08 -25.58
N THR A 83 -12.96 -7.07 -24.33
CA THR A 83 -11.85 -7.92 -23.88
C THR A 83 -12.24 -9.38 -23.75
N ILE A 84 -13.50 -9.66 -23.43
CA ILE A 84 -14.00 -11.03 -23.34
C ILE A 84 -15.41 -11.13 -23.92
N ASP A 85 -15.56 -12.04 -24.88
CA ASP A 85 -16.82 -12.31 -25.58
C ASP A 85 -17.60 -13.39 -24.81
N TRP A 86 -18.50 -12.95 -23.92
CA TRP A 86 -19.36 -13.85 -23.14
C TRP A 86 -20.81 -13.39 -23.30
N ASP A 87 -21.69 -14.34 -23.63
CA ASP A 87 -23.11 -14.16 -23.98
C ASP A 87 -24.02 -13.58 -22.86
N LYS A 88 -23.47 -12.91 -21.85
CA LYS A 88 -24.23 -12.34 -20.71
C LYS A 88 -24.11 -10.82 -20.67
N GLU A 89 -25.26 -10.15 -20.67
CA GLU A 89 -25.37 -8.71 -20.46
C GLU A 89 -24.68 -8.29 -19.13
N ASN A 90 -23.86 -7.24 -19.18
CA ASN A 90 -23.13 -6.61 -18.05
C ASN A 90 -21.99 -7.42 -17.38
N TRP A 91 -21.83 -8.70 -17.73
CA TRP A 91 -20.82 -9.57 -17.11
C TRP A 91 -19.37 -9.18 -17.45
N PRO A 92 -19.03 -8.81 -18.71
CA PRO A 92 -17.68 -8.35 -19.06
C PRO A 92 -17.25 -7.12 -18.27
N GLN A 93 -18.14 -6.15 -18.07
CA GLN A 93 -17.86 -4.94 -17.30
C GLN A 93 -17.61 -5.27 -15.83
N LEU A 94 -18.42 -6.16 -15.25
CA LEU A 94 -18.25 -6.57 -13.86
C LEU A 94 -16.93 -7.32 -13.65
N TRP A 95 -16.56 -8.20 -14.59
CA TRP A 95 -15.30 -8.92 -14.56
C TRP A 95 -14.11 -7.98 -14.65
N GLU A 96 -14.12 -7.04 -15.59
CA GLU A 96 -13.03 -6.07 -15.79
C GLU A 96 -12.84 -5.20 -14.54
N ARG A 97 -13.94 -4.70 -13.97
CA ARG A 97 -13.90 -3.97 -12.70
C ARG A 97 -13.31 -4.82 -11.57
N GLY A 98 -13.66 -6.10 -11.53
CA GLY A 98 -13.09 -7.07 -10.59
C GLY A 98 -11.58 -7.22 -10.73
N GLU A 99 -11.06 -7.40 -11.95
CA GLU A 99 -9.61 -7.53 -12.18
C GLU A 99 -8.84 -6.25 -11.82
N TYR A 100 -9.37 -5.08 -12.17
CA TYR A 100 -8.81 -3.82 -11.72
C TYR A 100 -8.82 -3.70 -10.20
N LEU A 101 -9.89 -4.15 -9.54
CA LEU A 101 -9.99 -4.12 -8.09
C LEU A 101 -8.96 -5.04 -7.43
N LYS A 102 -8.75 -6.26 -7.96
CA LYS A 102 -7.70 -7.18 -7.51
C LYS A 102 -6.33 -6.53 -7.56
N ASN A 103 -5.99 -5.90 -8.68
CA ASN A 103 -4.72 -5.20 -8.84
C ASN A 103 -4.57 -4.05 -7.84
N SER A 104 -5.63 -3.28 -7.63
CA SER A 104 -5.63 -2.19 -6.64
C SER A 104 -5.33 -2.70 -5.22
N ILE A 105 -5.95 -3.80 -4.79
CA ILE A 105 -5.72 -4.44 -3.48
C ILE A 105 -4.24 -4.83 -3.31
N ILE A 106 -3.66 -5.46 -4.34
CA ILE A 106 -2.26 -5.90 -4.32
C ILE A 106 -1.33 -4.71 -4.21
N TRP A 107 -1.53 -3.67 -5.04
CA TRP A 107 -0.65 -2.50 -5.05
C TRP A 107 -0.73 -1.68 -3.76
N TYR A 108 -1.92 -1.48 -3.19
CA TYR A 108 -2.04 -0.83 -1.88
C TYR A 108 -1.37 -1.62 -0.76
N THR A 109 -1.44 -2.95 -0.80
CA THR A 109 -0.74 -3.80 0.17
C THR A 109 0.78 -3.65 0.04
N ALA A 110 1.30 -3.62 -1.20
CA ALA A 110 2.73 -3.46 -1.46
C ALA A 110 3.28 -2.09 -1.03
N CYS A 111 2.44 -1.05 -0.95
CA CYS A 111 2.85 0.27 -0.47
C CYS A 111 3.36 0.23 0.99
N GLU A 112 2.79 -0.64 1.83
CA GLU A 112 3.25 -0.83 3.22
C GLU A 112 4.72 -1.31 3.25
N ASP A 113 5.07 -2.26 2.38
CA ASP A 113 6.44 -2.79 2.27
C ASP A 113 7.44 -1.72 1.81
N TYR A 114 7.02 -0.81 0.92
CA TYR A 114 7.86 0.32 0.50
C TYR A 114 8.10 1.30 1.65
N ILE A 115 7.11 1.57 2.49
CA ILE A 115 7.29 2.40 3.70
C ILE A 115 8.25 1.72 4.68
N TYR A 116 8.20 0.40 4.83
CA TYR A 116 9.18 -0.33 5.62
C TYR A 116 10.60 -0.22 5.06
N GLN A 117 10.77 -0.27 3.73
CA GLN A 117 12.06 -0.05 3.10
C GLN A 117 12.58 1.38 3.36
N ILE A 118 11.71 2.38 3.21
CA ILE A 118 12.03 3.79 3.52
C ILE A 118 12.56 3.92 4.95
N ILE A 119 11.82 3.39 5.94
CA ILE A 119 12.18 3.46 7.35
C ILE A 119 13.52 2.75 7.62
N TRP A 120 13.68 1.55 7.05
CA TRP A 120 14.88 0.74 7.23
C TRP A 120 16.14 1.47 6.80
N PHE A 121 16.13 2.01 5.57
CA PHE A 121 17.29 2.72 5.02
C PHE A 121 17.46 4.11 5.63
N ALA A 122 16.38 4.83 5.93
CA ALA A 122 16.48 6.15 6.55
C ALA A 122 17.25 6.09 7.89
N PHE A 123 17.00 5.06 8.71
CA PHE A 123 17.64 4.92 10.03
C PHE A 123 18.80 3.91 10.05
N ASP A 124 19.32 3.51 8.89
CA ASP A 124 20.43 2.55 8.77
C ASP A 124 20.21 1.25 9.58
N MET A 125 18.97 0.76 9.63
CA MET A 125 18.59 -0.40 10.46
C MET A 125 19.34 -1.68 10.10
N GLY A 126 19.89 -1.79 8.90
CA GLY A 126 20.70 -2.94 8.47
C GLY A 126 22.06 -3.05 9.16
N GLU A 127 22.55 -1.98 9.84
CA GLU A 127 23.84 -1.84 10.54
C GLU A 127 25.10 -2.03 9.65
N ASN A 128 25.02 -2.86 8.62
CA ASN A 128 26.05 -3.10 7.63
C ASN A 128 25.99 -2.06 6.52
N ARG A 129 27.14 -1.48 6.17
CA ARG A 129 27.25 -0.61 4.99
C ARG A 129 27.06 -1.43 3.71
N ILE A 130 26.25 -0.92 2.79
CA ILE A 130 25.96 -1.55 1.50
C ILE A 130 27.11 -1.26 0.53
N ARG A 131 27.88 -2.28 0.17
CA ARG A 131 29.06 -2.15 -0.70
C ARG A 131 28.84 -2.69 -2.10
N ASN A 132 27.82 -3.51 -2.28
CA ASN A 132 27.51 -4.16 -3.54
C ASN A 132 26.02 -4.55 -3.61
N TRP A 133 25.61 -4.97 -4.81
CA TRP A 133 24.24 -5.41 -5.09
C TRP A 133 23.76 -6.57 -4.19
N TYR A 134 24.62 -7.54 -3.89
CA TYR A 134 24.22 -8.69 -3.07
C TYR A 134 23.92 -8.29 -1.63
N GLU A 135 24.71 -7.38 -1.06
CA GLU A 135 24.45 -6.83 0.28
C GLU A 135 23.15 -6.01 0.32
N PHE A 136 22.84 -5.27 -0.75
CA PHE A 136 21.58 -4.54 -0.89
C PHE A 136 20.37 -5.51 -0.89
N GLU A 137 20.41 -6.54 -1.74
CA GLU A 137 19.35 -7.56 -1.82
C GLU A 137 19.17 -8.33 -0.52
N ASN A 138 20.27 -8.67 0.17
CA ASN A 138 20.20 -9.30 1.49
C ASN A 138 19.48 -8.41 2.50
N GLN A 139 19.79 -7.10 2.53
CA GLN A 139 19.05 -6.18 3.40
C GLN A 139 17.58 -6.11 3.03
N LEU A 140 17.22 -6.06 1.74
CA LEU A 140 15.82 -6.10 1.31
C LEU A 140 15.09 -7.35 1.83
N GLY A 141 15.75 -8.51 1.87
CA GLY A 141 15.20 -9.75 2.43
C GLY A 141 14.93 -9.71 3.94
N GLU A 142 15.60 -8.83 4.68
CA GLU A 142 15.39 -8.65 6.13
C GLU A 142 14.28 -7.65 6.45
N ILE A 143 13.84 -6.85 5.48
CA ILE A 143 12.87 -5.78 5.71
C ILE A 143 11.48 -6.39 5.87
N CYS A 144 10.99 -6.38 7.10
CA CYS A 144 9.62 -6.71 7.43
C CYS A 144 9.20 -6.03 8.74
N TYR A 145 7.88 -5.91 8.95
CA TYR A 145 7.31 -5.35 10.18
C TYR A 145 7.94 -5.92 11.45
N THR A 146 8.09 -7.25 11.52
CA THR A 146 8.63 -7.93 12.71
C THR A 146 10.05 -7.48 13.03
N ASN A 147 10.90 -7.38 12.02
CA ASN A 147 12.30 -6.99 12.20
C ASN A 147 12.42 -5.51 12.58
N ILE A 148 11.68 -4.62 11.91
CA ILE A 148 11.61 -3.19 12.27
C ILE A 148 11.11 -3.02 13.70
N LYS A 149 10.00 -3.67 14.06
CA LYS A 149 9.43 -3.65 15.42
C LYS A 149 10.46 -4.09 16.46
N ASN A 150 11.14 -5.21 16.22
CA ASN A 150 12.12 -5.73 17.17
C ASN A 150 13.29 -4.76 17.34
N LYS A 151 13.81 -4.19 16.26
CA LYS A 151 14.86 -3.17 16.31
C LYS A 151 14.42 -1.93 17.09
N LEU A 152 13.24 -1.37 16.80
CA LEU A 152 12.70 -0.22 17.53
C LEU A 152 12.49 -0.51 19.02
N LYS A 153 12.00 -1.70 19.37
CA LYS A 153 11.84 -2.12 20.77
C LYS A 153 13.17 -2.29 21.51
N ILE A 154 14.21 -2.79 20.84
CA ILE A 154 15.55 -2.89 21.43
C ILE A 154 16.14 -1.50 21.64
N LYS A 155 15.94 -0.59 20.68
CA LYS A 155 16.44 0.79 20.76
C LYS A 155 15.79 1.58 21.90
N ASN A 156 14.47 1.46 22.05
CA ASN A 156 13.68 1.94 23.18
C ASN A 156 13.87 3.44 23.56
N THR A 157 14.19 4.30 22.60
CA THR A 157 14.16 5.76 22.78
C THR A 157 12.74 6.29 22.56
N LEU A 158 12.49 7.55 22.92
CA LEU A 158 11.19 8.20 22.69
C LEU A 158 10.84 8.20 21.19
N GLU A 159 11.81 8.52 20.35
CA GLU A 159 11.69 8.57 18.89
C GLU A 159 11.41 7.16 18.33
N ALA A 160 12.06 6.12 18.87
CA ALA A 160 11.80 4.75 18.45
C ALA A 160 10.39 4.26 18.82
N GLN A 161 9.89 4.67 19.99
CA GLN A 161 8.53 4.39 20.44
C GLN A 161 7.49 5.14 19.60
N GLU A 162 7.75 6.41 19.29
CA GLU A 162 6.90 7.24 18.43
C GLU A 162 6.79 6.64 17.01
N LEU A 163 7.92 6.27 16.42
CA LEU A 163 7.93 5.63 15.11
C LEU A 163 7.19 4.29 15.12
N LEU A 164 7.37 3.47 16.15
CA LEU A 164 6.64 2.22 16.30
C LEU A 164 5.14 2.46 16.45
N GLN A 165 4.73 3.51 17.17
CA GLN A 165 3.34 3.89 17.29
C GLN A 165 2.74 4.26 15.92
N TYR A 166 3.41 5.07 15.10
CA TYR A 166 2.92 5.39 13.76
C TYR A 166 2.75 4.15 12.87
N ILE A 167 3.69 3.21 12.95
CA ILE A 167 3.60 1.95 12.22
C ILE A 167 2.41 1.12 12.71
N ASP A 168 2.26 0.95 14.02
CA ASP A 168 1.21 0.11 14.62
C ASP A 168 -0.18 0.72 14.38
N GLU A 169 -0.33 2.05 14.46
CA GLU A 169 -1.57 2.78 14.14
C GLU A 169 -2.07 2.49 12.72
N TYR A 170 -1.17 2.49 11.73
CA TYR A 170 -1.54 2.17 10.34
C TYR A 170 -1.77 0.67 10.14
N ARG A 171 -0.81 -0.16 10.59
CA ARG A 171 -0.81 -1.61 10.32
C ARG A 171 -2.01 -2.33 10.92
N PHE A 172 -2.44 -1.90 12.10
CA PHE A 172 -3.53 -2.51 12.86
C PHE A 172 -4.86 -1.77 12.74
N ASP A 173 -4.95 -0.73 11.91
CA ASP A 173 -6.23 -0.18 11.50
C ASP A 173 -7.11 -1.27 10.85
N ASP A 174 -8.38 -1.30 11.21
CA ASP A 174 -9.29 -2.38 10.80
C ASP A 174 -9.45 -2.48 9.28
N ASP A 175 -9.50 -1.35 8.56
CA ASP A 175 -9.66 -1.34 7.10
C ASP A 175 -8.38 -1.82 6.42
N VAL A 176 -7.21 -1.35 6.89
CA VAL A 176 -5.89 -1.74 6.37
C VAL A 176 -5.64 -3.23 6.62
N LYS A 177 -5.92 -3.69 7.84
CA LYS A 177 -5.79 -5.08 8.23
C LYS A 177 -6.72 -5.97 7.41
N TYR A 178 -7.97 -5.58 7.21
CA TYR A 178 -8.90 -6.34 6.37
C TYR A 178 -8.43 -6.40 4.92
N MET A 179 -7.94 -5.29 4.35
CA MET A 179 -7.36 -5.30 3.00
C MET A 179 -6.19 -6.28 2.90
N ARG A 180 -5.21 -6.22 3.82
CA ARG A 180 -4.01 -7.06 3.79
C ARG A 180 -4.34 -8.54 4.05
N ASP A 181 -4.93 -8.82 5.20
CA ASP A 181 -5.03 -10.18 5.74
C ASP A 181 -6.22 -10.96 5.14
N GLU A 182 -7.28 -10.28 4.71
CA GLU A 182 -8.46 -10.92 4.14
C GLU A 182 -8.56 -10.78 2.62
N LEU A 183 -8.17 -9.65 2.02
CA LEU A 183 -8.29 -9.48 0.57
C LEU A 183 -7.00 -9.90 -0.16
N ALA A 184 -5.87 -9.28 0.17
CA ALA A 184 -4.62 -9.50 -0.54
C ALA A 184 -4.07 -10.91 -0.32
N ASP A 185 -4.10 -11.44 0.90
CA ASP A 185 -3.66 -12.81 1.18
C ASP A 185 -4.53 -13.87 0.48
N ARG A 186 -5.83 -13.59 0.30
CA ARG A 186 -6.71 -14.47 -0.48
C ARG A 186 -6.41 -14.43 -1.97
N LEU A 187 -5.94 -13.30 -2.49
CA LEU A 187 -5.49 -13.19 -3.88
C LEU A 187 -4.14 -13.88 -4.09
N LYS A 188 -3.15 -13.60 -3.22
CA LYS A 188 -1.76 -14.06 -3.38
C LYS A 188 -1.57 -15.53 -2.99
N CYS A 189 -2.15 -15.95 -1.88
CA CYS A 189 -1.80 -17.22 -1.24
C CYS A 189 -2.91 -18.26 -1.34
N ARG A 190 -4.18 -17.85 -1.18
CA ARG A 190 -5.31 -18.80 -1.13
C ARG A 190 -6.02 -18.99 -2.47
N GLY A 191 -5.87 -18.05 -3.41
CA GLY A 191 -6.53 -18.07 -4.71
C GLY A 191 -8.06 -18.11 -4.65
N ASN A 192 -8.67 -17.50 -3.62
CA ASN A 192 -10.09 -17.71 -3.30
C ASN A 192 -10.89 -16.44 -2.98
N LEU A 193 -10.50 -15.29 -3.55
CA LEU A 193 -11.27 -14.04 -3.47
C LEU A 193 -12.14 -13.86 -4.72
N TYR A 194 -13.45 -13.81 -4.50
CA TYR A 194 -14.52 -13.95 -5.47
C TYR A 194 -15.42 -12.70 -5.38
N PHE A 195 -16.10 -12.30 -6.46
CA PHE A 195 -16.99 -11.14 -6.51
C PHE A 195 -18.46 -11.54 -6.60
N GLU A 196 -19.31 -10.78 -5.90
CA GLU A 196 -20.76 -10.91 -6.05
C GLU A 196 -21.16 -10.74 -7.52
N ASP A 197 -22.16 -11.49 -7.96
CA ASP A 197 -22.69 -11.54 -9.33
C ASP A 197 -21.75 -12.08 -10.44
N LEU A 198 -20.47 -12.36 -10.14
CA LEU A 198 -19.57 -13.08 -11.04
C LEU A 198 -19.57 -14.59 -10.77
N GLU A 199 -19.19 -15.06 -9.59
CA GLU A 199 -19.03 -16.52 -9.43
C GLU A 199 -20.26 -17.28 -8.93
N TYR A 200 -20.33 -18.55 -9.32
CA TYR A 200 -21.32 -19.50 -8.83
C TYR A 200 -21.07 -19.84 -7.36
N LYS A 201 -22.05 -19.62 -6.50
CA LYS A 201 -21.98 -20.03 -5.08
C LYS A 201 -21.86 -21.55 -5.00
N LYS A 202 -20.72 -22.09 -4.55
CA LYS A 202 -20.60 -23.52 -4.20
C LYS A 202 -21.52 -23.80 -3.00
N GLN A 203 -22.58 -24.57 -3.23
CA GLN A 203 -23.64 -24.83 -2.25
C GLN A 203 -23.40 -26.05 -1.34
N HIS A 204 -22.34 -26.82 -1.56
CA HIS A 204 -22.14 -28.08 -0.86
C HIS A 204 -21.08 -27.93 0.23
N ASP A 205 -21.42 -28.31 1.45
CA ASP A 205 -20.47 -28.48 2.53
C ASP A 205 -19.98 -29.94 2.54
N TYR A 206 -18.68 -30.16 2.74
CA TYR A 206 -18.08 -31.50 2.76
C TYR A 206 -17.00 -31.58 3.85
N MET A 207 -17.03 -32.65 4.62
CA MET A 207 -16.06 -32.94 5.68
C MET A 207 -15.65 -34.40 5.61
N ARG A 208 -14.34 -34.66 5.65
CA ARG A 208 -13.75 -35.99 5.72
C ARG A 208 -13.09 -36.21 7.07
N LEU A 209 -13.47 -37.29 7.74
CA LEU A 209 -12.93 -37.69 9.03
C LEU A 209 -11.95 -38.86 8.88
N ASP A 210 -10.99 -38.98 9.79
CA ASP A 210 -10.17 -40.18 9.96
C ASP A 210 -10.94 -41.28 10.73
N ARG A 211 -10.27 -42.41 10.99
CA ARG A 211 -10.84 -43.54 11.74
C ARG A 211 -11.16 -43.21 13.20
N ASP A 212 -10.51 -42.18 13.75
CA ASP A 212 -10.69 -41.71 15.14
C ASP A 212 -11.70 -40.55 15.24
N GLY A 213 -12.33 -40.18 14.12
CA GLY A 213 -13.31 -39.09 14.04
C GLY A 213 -12.71 -37.69 13.94
N LYS A 214 -11.41 -37.53 13.72
CA LYS A 214 -10.77 -36.21 13.52
C LYS A 214 -10.91 -35.73 12.08
N VAL A 215 -11.09 -34.42 11.91
CA VAL A 215 -11.23 -33.80 10.60
C VAL A 215 -9.89 -33.85 9.84
N ILE A 216 -9.83 -34.64 8.77
CA ILE A 216 -8.69 -34.65 7.83
C ILE A 216 -8.87 -33.57 6.76
N PHE A 217 -10.11 -33.32 6.33
CA PHE A 217 -10.39 -32.31 5.32
C PHE A 217 -11.74 -31.67 5.55
N ASN A 218 -11.80 -30.35 5.37
CA ASN A 218 -13.06 -29.61 5.35
C ASN A 218 -13.07 -28.68 4.13
N LEU A 219 -14.09 -28.80 3.29
CA LEU A 219 -14.26 -27.97 2.11
C LEU A 219 -14.39 -26.48 2.45
N ASN A 220 -14.81 -26.14 3.68
CA ASN A 220 -14.83 -24.77 4.16
C ASN A 220 -13.44 -24.11 4.20
N TRP A 221 -12.36 -24.88 4.28
CA TRP A 221 -10.98 -24.33 4.27
C TRP A 221 -10.61 -23.70 2.93
N VAL A 222 -11.22 -24.16 1.83
CA VAL A 222 -10.98 -23.64 0.47
C VAL A 222 -12.20 -22.89 -0.10
N LYS A 223 -13.21 -22.63 0.74
CA LYS A 223 -14.42 -21.93 0.31
C LYS A 223 -14.07 -20.50 -0.09
N PRO A 224 -14.54 -20.02 -1.25
CA PRO A 224 -14.24 -18.68 -1.68
C PRO A 224 -14.86 -17.64 -0.75
N ARG A 225 -14.15 -16.54 -0.57
CA ARG A 225 -14.69 -15.33 0.05
C ARG A 225 -15.28 -14.48 -1.05
N VAL A 226 -16.60 -14.35 -1.06
CA VAL A 226 -17.33 -13.51 -1.99
C VAL A 226 -17.45 -12.10 -1.41
N ILE A 227 -17.12 -11.07 -2.21
CA ILE A 227 -17.15 -9.66 -1.81
C ILE A 227 -17.92 -8.81 -2.83
N ASP A 228 -18.58 -7.76 -2.34
CA ASP A 228 -19.16 -6.73 -3.20
C ASP A 228 -18.07 -5.75 -3.69
N ILE A 229 -18.07 -5.48 -4.99
CA ILE A 229 -17.09 -4.62 -5.66
C ILE A 229 -17.20 -3.17 -5.14
N ASP A 230 -18.40 -2.61 -5.07
CA ASP A 230 -18.60 -1.20 -4.70
C ASP A 230 -18.18 -0.96 -3.24
N ARG A 231 -18.57 -1.87 -2.33
CA ARG A 231 -18.19 -1.82 -0.92
C ARG A 231 -16.67 -1.94 -0.73
N THR A 232 -16.02 -2.75 -1.54
CA THR A 232 -14.57 -2.93 -1.49
C THR A 232 -13.84 -1.73 -2.08
N ILE A 233 -14.39 -1.07 -3.10
CA ILE A 233 -13.87 0.21 -3.60
C ILE A 233 -13.91 1.29 -2.50
N GLU A 234 -15.01 1.42 -1.77
CA GLU A 234 -15.13 2.36 -0.65
C GLU A 234 -14.15 2.05 0.49
N LEU A 235 -13.90 0.76 0.78
CA LEU A 235 -12.86 0.35 1.71
C LEU A 235 -11.47 0.83 1.23
N LEU A 236 -11.11 0.55 -0.03
CA LEU A 236 -9.80 0.93 -0.56
C LEU A 236 -9.62 2.45 -0.66
N LYS A 237 -10.70 3.21 -0.87
CA LYS A 237 -10.67 4.67 -0.77
C LYS A 237 -10.22 5.12 0.63
N LYS A 238 -10.75 4.52 1.69
CA LYS A 238 -10.31 4.82 3.07
C LYS A 238 -8.86 4.42 3.31
N VAL A 239 -8.47 3.24 2.84
CA VAL A 239 -7.08 2.76 2.96
C VAL A 239 -6.11 3.69 2.23
N HIS A 240 -6.48 4.20 1.06
CA HIS A 240 -5.69 5.18 0.31
C HIS A 240 -5.41 6.43 1.14
N ILE A 241 -6.44 7.02 1.75
CA ILE A 241 -6.30 8.22 2.59
C ILE A 241 -5.37 7.92 3.78
N LYS A 242 -5.61 6.81 4.49
CA LYS A 242 -4.78 6.37 5.63
C LYS A 242 -3.32 6.12 5.24
N LEU A 243 -3.08 5.57 4.04
CA LEU A 243 -1.74 5.32 3.52
C LEU A 243 -0.99 6.63 3.26
N ILE A 244 -1.66 7.63 2.68
CA ILE A 244 -1.07 8.95 2.46
C ILE A 244 -0.73 9.61 3.80
N ASP A 245 -1.66 9.57 4.75
CA ASP A 245 -1.43 10.12 6.10
C ASP A 245 -0.26 9.41 6.80
N PHE A 246 -0.17 8.08 6.69
CA PHE A 246 0.94 7.31 7.22
C PHE A 246 2.27 7.68 6.55
N GLY A 247 2.33 7.73 5.23
CA GLY A 247 3.55 8.14 4.51
C GLY A 247 3.98 9.56 4.85
N ASN A 248 3.02 10.48 5.07
CA ASN A 248 3.30 11.83 5.53
C ASN A 248 3.85 11.88 6.95
N LYS A 249 3.27 11.11 7.88
CA LYS A 249 3.84 10.94 9.25
C LYS A 249 5.28 10.45 9.17
N ILE A 250 5.56 9.43 8.36
CA ILE A 250 6.92 8.89 8.19
C ILE A 250 7.87 9.91 7.57
N LYS A 251 7.47 10.61 6.50
CA LYS A 251 8.29 11.65 5.86
C LYS A 251 8.65 12.77 6.84
N ASN A 252 7.66 13.28 7.56
CA ASN A 252 7.84 14.34 8.56
C ASN A 252 8.65 13.85 9.77
N PHE A 253 8.52 12.58 10.13
CA PHE A 253 9.31 11.99 11.19
C PHE A 253 10.79 11.87 10.78
N ILE A 254 11.09 11.41 9.57
CA ILE A 254 12.48 11.29 9.06
C ILE A 254 13.13 12.66 8.92
N ASP A 255 12.38 13.65 8.41
CA ASP A 255 12.84 15.02 8.21
C ASP A 255 14.16 15.11 7.41
N PHE A 256 14.08 14.74 6.12
CA PHE A 256 15.25 14.69 5.25
C PHE A 256 15.98 16.03 5.12
N GLU A 257 15.28 17.16 5.28
CA GLU A 257 15.86 18.50 5.14
C GLU A 257 16.81 18.83 6.30
N ASN A 258 16.67 18.17 7.44
CA ASN A 258 17.52 18.39 8.61
C ASN A 258 19.01 18.11 8.31
N ILE A 259 19.33 17.27 7.32
CA ILE A 259 20.70 17.02 6.87
C ILE A 259 21.40 18.28 6.33
N LEU A 260 20.64 19.27 5.84
CA LEU A 260 21.19 20.53 5.32
C LEU A 260 21.69 21.43 6.44
N GLY A 261 21.30 21.18 7.70
CA GLY A 261 21.78 21.97 8.84
C GLY A 261 21.47 23.45 8.72
N ILE A 262 20.29 23.81 8.20
CA ILE A 262 19.92 25.22 7.98
C ILE A 262 19.86 25.92 9.34
N THR A 263 20.70 26.92 9.53
CA THR A 263 20.75 27.73 10.75
C THR A 263 19.55 28.68 10.83
N GLU A 264 19.29 29.25 12.01
CA GLU A 264 18.19 30.22 12.22
C GLU A 264 18.26 31.43 11.27
N ASP A 265 19.46 31.77 10.77
CA ASP A 265 19.72 32.81 9.77
C ASP A 265 19.62 32.33 8.30
N GLY A 266 19.10 31.11 8.07
CA GLY A 266 18.80 30.58 6.74
C GLY A 266 20.02 30.12 5.94
N LYS A 267 21.17 29.91 6.58
CA LYS A 267 22.40 29.44 5.93
C LYS A 267 22.59 27.94 6.14
N ILE A 268 23.14 27.26 5.13
CA ILE A 268 23.53 25.86 5.23
C ILE A 268 24.77 25.76 6.14
N ASN A 269 24.65 25.08 7.27
CA ASN A 269 25.79 24.79 8.12
C ASN A 269 26.59 23.61 7.56
N GLY A 270 27.69 23.93 6.88
CA GLY A 270 28.57 22.94 6.26
C GLY A 270 29.26 21.96 7.22
N ASN A 271 29.12 22.14 8.54
CA ASN A 271 29.74 21.28 9.56
C ASN A 271 28.82 20.15 10.07
N VAL A 272 27.57 20.05 9.59
CA VAL A 272 26.58 19.03 10.03
C VAL A 272 26.86 17.64 9.42
N PHE A 273 27.75 17.55 8.42
CA PHE A 273 27.94 16.34 7.61
C PHE A 273 28.81 15.25 8.25
N GLU A 274 29.42 15.50 9.41
CA GLU A 274 30.37 14.55 10.01
C GLU A 274 29.72 13.54 10.97
N ASP A 275 28.56 13.86 11.57
CA ASP A 275 27.89 12.96 12.52
C ASP A 275 26.39 12.82 12.20
N LYS A 276 25.98 11.60 11.83
CA LYS A 276 24.56 11.26 11.58
C LYS A 276 23.67 11.60 12.78
N LYS A 277 24.19 11.60 14.01
CA LYS A 277 23.43 11.95 15.23
C LYS A 277 22.93 13.38 15.24
N SER A 278 23.56 14.26 14.46
CA SER A 278 23.15 15.66 14.37
C SER A 278 21.82 15.85 13.63
N TYR A 279 21.45 14.91 12.73
CA TYR A 279 20.24 15.06 11.90
C TYR A 279 19.29 13.86 11.91
N LYS A 280 19.76 12.63 12.21
CA LYS A 280 18.89 11.46 12.33
C LYS A 280 18.32 11.33 13.75
N LYS A 281 17.00 11.18 13.83
CA LYS A 281 16.29 10.95 15.11
C LYS A 281 16.60 9.59 15.75
N ILE A 282 16.92 8.58 14.94
CA ILE A 282 17.25 7.23 15.40
C ILE A 282 18.50 6.76 14.67
N ILE A 283 19.43 6.15 15.40
CA ILE A 283 20.64 5.55 14.85
C ILE A 283 20.80 4.16 15.42
N PHE A 284 21.00 3.17 14.56
CA PHE A 284 21.28 1.80 14.96
C PHE A 284 22.77 1.53 15.04
#